data_AF-A0A2T4ATV5-F1
#
_entry.id   AF-A0A2T4ATV5-F1
#
_cell.length_a   1.000
_cell.length_b   1.000
_cell.length_c   1.000
_cell.angle_alpha   90.00
_cell.angle_beta   90.00
_cell.angle_gamma   90.00
#
_symmetry.space_group_name_H-M   'P 1'
#
loop_
_entity.id
_entity.type
_entity.pdbx_description
1 polymer ?
#
loop_
_entity_poly.entity_id
_entity_poly.type
_entity_poly.pdbx_seq_one_letter_code
_entity_poly.pdbx_strand_id
1 'polypeptide(L)'
;MDAEDGTVPLDETYAETVNHYGRIFQQHALASKTYFAPIDEEEIARLGEMHSMLGTVFDNRLIFPPVSKPGKILECGFGAADWAVDVAEHYPDAEVRAQVCYFDPFL
;
A
#
# COMPACT_ATOMS: atom_id res chain seq x y z
N MET A 1 -13.60 -4.18 24.67
CA MET A 1 -12.95 -5.44 24.26
C MET A 1 -12.09 -5.04 23.09
N ASP A 2 -10.84 -4.69 23.39
CA ASP A 2 -9.90 -4.27 22.37
C ASP A 2 -9.74 -5.46 21.43
N ALA A 3 -10.07 -5.27 20.14
CA ALA A 3 -9.74 -6.26 19.14
C ALA A 3 -8.22 -6.43 19.22
N GLU A 4 -7.76 -7.64 19.56
CA GLU A 4 -6.34 -7.96 19.46
C GLU A 4 -5.85 -7.44 18.12
N ASP A 5 -4.77 -6.66 18.15
CA ASP A 5 -4.13 -6.18 16.94
C ASP A 5 -3.73 -7.44 16.15
N GLY A 6 -4.52 -7.79 15.14
CA GLY A 6 -4.40 -9.03 14.38
C GLY A 6 -3.16 -9.08 13.49
N THR A 7 -2.15 -8.29 13.83
CA THR A 7 -0.85 -8.26 13.17
C THR A 7 0.06 -9.24 13.89
N VAL A 8 0.78 -10.04 13.10
CA VAL A 8 1.87 -10.88 13.60
C VAL A 8 3.18 -10.33 13.06
N PRO A 9 4.28 -10.43 13.82
CA PRO A 9 5.60 -10.05 13.30
C PRO A 9 5.90 -10.79 12.00
N LEU A 10 6.55 -10.10 11.06
CA LEU A 10 7.06 -10.72 9.84
C LEU A 10 8.01 -11.86 10.22
N ASP A 11 7.78 -13.04 9.64
CA ASP A 11 8.71 -14.15 9.67
C ASP A 11 9.35 -14.37 8.28
N GLU A 12 10.32 -15.27 8.21
CA GLU A 12 11.08 -15.55 6.98
C GLU A 12 10.20 -16.08 5.82
N THR A 13 9.03 -16.66 6.11
CA THR A 13 8.06 -17.13 5.10
C THR A 13 7.61 -15.98 4.18
N TYR A 14 7.62 -14.74 4.67
CA TYR A 14 7.22 -13.56 3.90
C TYR A 14 8.37 -12.90 3.14
N ALA A 15 9.61 -13.37 3.32
CA ALA A 15 10.78 -12.84 2.62
C ALA A 15 11.03 -13.50 1.26
N GLU A 16 10.37 -14.63 0.98
CA GLU A 16 10.57 -15.37 -0.27
C GLU A 16 10.07 -14.60 -1.49
N THR A 17 10.90 -14.58 -2.53
CA THR A 17 10.60 -13.95 -3.81
C THR A 17 10.85 -14.91 -4.97
N VAL A 18 10.18 -14.67 -6.09
CA VAL A 18 10.31 -15.47 -7.31
C VAL A 18 10.53 -14.57 -8.52
N ASN A 19 11.42 -14.98 -9.41
CA ASN A 19 11.61 -14.31 -10.70
C ASN A 19 10.72 -14.94 -11.77
N HIS A 20 9.89 -14.12 -12.40
CA HIS A 20 9.12 -14.52 -13.57
C HIS A 20 9.36 -13.51 -14.70
N TYR A 21 9.91 -13.99 -15.82
CA TYR A 21 10.20 -13.19 -17.01
C TYR A 21 11.03 -11.92 -16.72
N GLY A 22 11.99 -12.00 -15.79
CA GLY A 22 12.86 -10.88 -15.44
C GLY A 22 12.27 -9.91 -14.42
N ARG A 23 11.06 -10.14 -13.92
CA ARG A 23 10.42 -9.36 -12.86
C ARG A 23 10.40 -10.14 -11.55
N ILE A 24 10.49 -9.44 -10.42
CA ILE A 24 10.53 -10.04 -9.08
C ILE A 24 9.14 -9.93 -8.45
N PHE A 25 8.63 -11.03 -7.91
CA PHE A 25 7.34 -11.10 -7.23
C PHE A 25 7.50 -11.68 -5.83
N GLN A 26 6.59 -11.32 -4.93
CA GLN A 26 6.52 -11.90 -3.59
C GLN A 26 5.86 -13.29 -3.66
N GLN A 27 6.56 -14.33 -3.21
CA GLN A 27 6.16 -15.73 -3.42
C GLN A 27 4.87 -16.09 -2.67
N HIS A 28 4.76 -15.68 -1.40
CA HIS A 28 3.56 -15.91 -0.58
C HIS A 28 2.33 -15.22 -1.17
N ALA A 29 2.47 -14.05 -1.77
CA ALA A 29 1.40 -13.23 -2.31
C ALA A 29 0.82 -13.86 -3.57
N LEU A 30 1.69 -14.41 -4.42
CA LEU A 30 1.26 -15.23 -5.55
C LEU A 30 0.55 -16.52 -5.08
N ALA A 31 1.11 -17.22 -4.10
CA ALA A 31 0.55 -18.47 -3.60
C ALA A 31 -0.80 -18.29 -2.89
N SER A 32 -0.93 -17.22 -2.10
CA SER A 32 -2.17 -16.81 -1.42
C SER A 32 -3.11 -16.03 -2.33
N LYS A 33 -2.70 -15.73 -3.57
CA LYS A 33 -3.43 -14.93 -4.56
C LYS A 33 -3.71 -13.50 -4.11
N THR A 34 -3.00 -12.95 -3.14
CA THR A 34 -3.31 -11.64 -2.54
C THR A 34 -2.76 -10.45 -3.31
N TYR A 35 -1.64 -10.60 -4.03
CA TYR A 35 -1.02 -9.54 -4.83
C TYR A 35 -0.25 -10.12 -6.01
N PHE A 36 -0.48 -9.56 -7.20
CA PHE A 36 0.02 -10.10 -8.47
C PHE A 36 0.96 -9.17 -9.23
N ALA A 37 1.27 -7.99 -8.68
CA ALA A 37 2.21 -7.07 -9.32
C ALA A 37 3.66 -7.34 -8.88
N PRO A 38 4.65 -6.95 -9.69
CA PRO A 38 6.05 -7.03 -9.30
C PRO A 38 6.37 -6.18 -8.06
N ILE A 39 7.50 -6.47 -7.43
CA ILE A 39 8.05 -5.75 -6.26
C ILE A 39 9.48 -5.27 -6.51
N ASP A 40 9.93 -5.27 -7.76
CA ASP A 40 11.24 -4.80 -8.17
C ASP A 40 11.32 -3.26 -8.23
N GLU A 41 12.55 -2.74 -8.28
CA GLU A 41 12.83 -1.30 -8.29
C GLU A 41 12.12 -0.57 -9.44
N GLU A 42 11.96 -1.22 -10.59
CA GLU A 42 11.25 -0.65 -11.74
C GLU A 42 9.76 -0.41 -11.42
N GLU A 43 9.10 -1.36 -10.76
CA GLU A 43 7.70 -1.18 -10.35
C GLU A 43 7.54 -0.14 -9.25
N ILE A 44 8.46 -0.11 -8.28
CA ILE A 44 8.48 0.90 -7.22
C ILE A 44 8.62 2.30 -7.83
N ALA A 45 9.53 2.48 -8.79
CA ALA A 45 9.70 3.75 -9.50
C ALA A 45 8.43 4.15 -10.26
N ARG A 46 7.80 3.20 -10.97
CA ARG A 46 6.55 3.43 -11.70
C ARG A 46 5.40 3.88 -10.77
N LEU A 47 5.30 3.29 -9.57
CA LEU A 47 4.30 3.66 -8.56
C LEU A 47 4.56 5.07 -8.00
N GLY A 48 5.82 5.41 -7.71
CA GLY A 48 6.20 6.76 -7.27
C GLY A 48 5.92 7.84 -8.32
N GLU A 49 6.19 7.55 -9.61
CA GLU A 49 5.81 8.44 -10.71
C GLU A 49 4.29 8.65 -10.78
N MET A 50 3.52 7.57 -10.65
CA MET A 50 2.06 7.64 -10.64
C MET A 50 1.54 8.50 -9.48
N HIS A 51 2.09 8.34 -8.28
CA HIS A 51 1.75 9.16 -7.11
C HIS A 51 2.03 10.65 -7.37
N SER A 52 3.21 10.98 -7.90
CA SER A 52 3.58 12.36 -8.25
C SER A 52 2.66 12.98 -9.32
N MET A 53 2.30 12.20 -10.34
CA MET A 53 1.36 12.63 -11.38
C MET A 53 -0.03 12.91 -10.79
N LEU A 54 -0.56 12.01 -9.95
CA LEU A 54 -1.85 12.20 -9.30
C LEU A 54 -1.83 13.41 -8.36
N GLY A 55 -0.74 13.60 -7.60
CA GLY A 55 -0.53 14.81 -6.81
C GLY A 55 -0.66 16.07 -7.67
N THR A 56 0.01 16.11 -8.82
CA THR A 56 -0.08 17.24 -9.76
C THR A 56 -1.52 17.47 -10.27
N VAL A 57 -2.21 16.40 -10.67
CA VAL A 57 -3.59 16.47 -11.19
C VAL A 57 -4.56 17.00 -10.13
N PHE A 58 -4.31 16.73 -8.86
CA PHE A 58 -5.19 17.12 -7.78
C PHE A 58 -4.66 18.26 -6.88
N ASP A 59 -3.79 19.12 -7.41
CA ASP A 59 -3.23 20.27 -6.69
C ASP A 59 -2.60 19.89 -5.34
N ASN A 60 -1.89 18.75 -5.31
CA ASN A 60 -1.26 18.12 -4.15
C ASN A 60 -2.22 17.80 -2.99
N ARG A 61 -3.52 17.67 -3.26
CA ARG A 61 -4.48 17.24 -2.25
C ARG A 61 -4.48 15.71 -2.16
N LEU A 62 -4.35 15.20 -0.93
CA LEU A 62 -4.29 13.75 -0.68
C LEU A 62 -5.66 13.14 -0.34
N ILE A 63 -6.59 13.93 0.22
CA ILE A 63 -7.90 13.47 0.71
C ILE A 63 -9.04 14.27 0.06
N PHE A 64 -10.07 13.55 -0.40
CA PHE A 64 -11.26 14.11 -1.06
C PHE A 64 -12.55 13.57 -0.43
N PRO A 65 -13.53 14.44 -0.11
CA PRO A 65 -13.38 15.90 0.06
C PRO A 65 -12.41 16.24 1.21
N PRO A 66 -11.95 17.50 1.37
CA PRO A 66 -11.04 17.86 2.45
C PRO A 66 -11.62 17.52 3.82
N VAL A 67 -10.82 16.89 4.68
CA VAL A 67 -11.18 16.58 6.07
C VAL A 67 -10.27 17.38 6.99
N SER A 68 -10.85 18.07 7.98
CA SER A 68 -10.08 19.01 8.81
C SER A 68 -9.14 18.32 9.81
N LYS A 69 -9.58 17.22 10.43
CA LYS A 69 -8.82 16.49 11.47
C LYS A 69 -9.17 15.00 11.41
N PRO A 70 -8.69 14.29 10.38
CA PRO A 70 -8.88 12.84 10.33
C PRO A 70 -8.17 12.21 11.54
N GLY A 71 -8.86 11.32 12.27
CA GLY A 71 -8.27 10.63 13.41
C GLY A 71 -7.71 9.25 13.07
N LYS A 72 -8.36 8.54 12.15
CA LYS A 72 -7.95 7.22 11.67
C LYS A 72 -8.17 7.14 10.16
N ILE A 73 -7.17 6.67 9.43
CA ILE A 73 -7.18 6.57 7.97
C ILE A 73 -6.71 5.16 7.59
N LEU A 74 -7.41 4.52 6.66
CA LEU A 74 -7.02 3.24 6.09
C LEU A 74 -6.70 3.43 4.61
N GLU A 75 -5.47 3.12 4.21
CA GLU A 75 -5.10 2.93 2.81
C GLU A 75 -5.34 1.47 2.40
N CYS A 76 -6.15 1.29 1.35
CA CYS A 76 -6.46 -0.01 0.76
C CYS A 76 -5.67 -0.17 -0.55
N GLY A 77 -4.76 -1.13 -0.60
CA GLY A 77 -3.90 -1.38 -1.77
C GLY A 77 -2.68 -0.47 -1.83
N PHE A 78 -1.93 -0.39 -0.74
CA PHE A 78 -0.89 0.64 -0.54
C PHE A 78 0.27 0.62 -1.56
N GLY A 79 0.50 -0.46 -2.31
CA GLY A 79 1.58 -0.50 -3.31
C GLY A 79 2.95 -0.21 -2.68
N ALA A 80 3.60 0.89 -3.09
CA ALA A 80 4.87 1.37 -2.54
C ALA A 80 4.72 2.23 -1.25
N ALA A 81 3.48 2.47 -0.82
CA ALA A 81 3.07 3.22 0.36
C ALA A 81 3.28 4.74 0.32
N ASP A 82 3.60 5.32 -0.84
CA ASP A 82 3.84 6.77 -0.97
C ASP A 82 2.64 7.61 -0.45
N TRP A 83 1.41 7.21 -0.76
CA TRP A 83 0.23 7.94 -0.31
C TRP A 83 0.03 7.87 1.21
N ALA A 84 0.12 6.70 1.85
CA ALA A 84 0.02 6.60 3.31
C ALA A 84 1.11 7.40 4.02
N VAL A 85 2.35 7.35 3.51
CA VAL A 85 3.46 8.13 4.09
C VAL A 85 3.17 9.62 3.99
N ASP A 86 2.83 10.12 2.80
CA ASP A 86 2.49 11.53 2.60
C ASP A 86 1.32 11.97 3.48
N VAL A 87 0.28 11.14 3.61
CA VAL A 87 -0.87 11.42 4.47
C VAL A 87 -0.46 11.46 5.94
N ALA A 88 0.37 10.53 6.41
CA ALA A 88 0.84 10.51 7.79
C ALA A 88 1.71 11.75 8.11
N GLU A 89 2.53 12.20 7.16
CA GLU A 89 3.32 13.43 7.30
C GLU A 89 2.44 14.69 7.34
N HIS A 90 1.38 14.75 6.52
CA HIS A 90 0.46 15.89 6.49
C HIS A 90 -0.50 15.93 7.70
N TYR A 91 -0.84 14.77 8.27
CA TYR A 91 -1.76 14.63 9.40
C TYR A 91 -1.09 13.86 10.54
N PRO A 92 -0.12 14.46 11.25
CA PRO A 92 0.68 13.76 12.26
C PRO A 92 -0.11 13.26 13.48
N ASP A 93 -1.30 13.81 13.71
CA ASP A 93 -2.23 13.37 14.77
C ASP A 93 -3.12 12.19 14.34
N ALA A 94 -3.07 11.76 13.08
CA ALA A 94 -3.89 10.68 12.53
C ALA A 94 -3.18 9.32 12.64
N GLU A 95 -3.94 8.28 13.01
CA GLU A 95 -3.50 6.89 12.86
C GLU A 95 -3.71 6.45 11.40
N VAL A 96 -2.64 6.34 10.62
CA VAL A 96 -2.69 5.84 9.25
C VAL A 96 -2.29 4.36 9.21
N ARG A 97 -3.19 3.50 8.73
CA ARG A 97 -2.93 2.08 8.49
C ARG A 97 -2.94 1.80 6.99
N ALA A 98 -2.01 0.99 6.52
CA ALA A 98 -1.93 0.57 5.13
C ALA A 98 -2.08 -0.95 5.04
N GLN A 99 -2.96 -1.42 4.15
CA GLN A 99 -3.21 -2.84 3.95
C GLN A 99 -3.19 -3.21 2.45
N VAL A 100 -2.56 -4.33 2.11
CA VAL A 100 -2.74 -4.94 0.78
C VAL A 100 -4.12 -5.58 0.74
N CYS A 101 -4.98 -5.13 -0.17
CA CYS A 101 -6.30 -5.71 -0.35
C CYS A 101 -6.29 -6.70 -1.51
N TYR A 102 -6.74 -7.92 -1.26
CA TYR A 102 -7.13 -8.83 -2.32
C TYR A 102 -8.45 -8.35 -2.93
N PHE A 103 -8.43 -8.07 -4.23
CA PHE A 103 -9.65 -7.84 -4.99
C PHE A 103 -9.99 -9.13 -5.73
N ASP A 104 -11.08 -9.79 -5.33
CA ASP A 104 -11.61 -10.92 -6.10
C ASP A 104 -12.28 -10.34 -7.37
N PRO A 105 -11.71 -10.56 -8.58
CA PRO A 105 -12.29 -10.01 -9.79
C PRO A 105 -13.60 -10.72 -10.21
N PHE A 106 -14.06 -11.73 -9.46
CA PHE A 106 -15.28 -12.49 -9.73
C PHE A 106 -16.41 -12.30 -8.70
N LEU A 107 -16.31 -11.26 -7.86
CA LEU A 107 -17.35 -10.85 -6.92
C LEU A 107 -18.08 -9.58 -7.40
#